data_AF-A0A4S0MUZ8-F1
#
_entry.id   AF-A0A4S0MUZ8-F1
#
_cell.length_a   1.000
_cell.length_b   1.000
_cell.length_c   1.000
_cell.angle_alpha   90.00
_cell.angle_beta   90.00
_cell.angle_gamma   90.00
#
_symmetry.space_group_name_H-M   'P 1'
#
loop_
_entity.id
_entity.type
_entity.pdbx_description
1 polymer ?
#
loop_
_entity_poly.entity_id
_entity_poly.type
_entity_poly.pdbx_seq_one_letter_code
_entity_poly.pdbx_strand_id
1 'polypeptide(L)'
;LDLALGRLEKYGIVRPKTGILAQIDAGRIPVIDVGTVAAIKAGRIGIVPDIVRFTEDGAKFADGRELKFDAVIFATGYRPGYDGFLPAELRPAKSGVNQRAADLGVYLIGF
;
A
#
# COMPACT_ATOMS: atom_id res chain seq x y z
N LEU A 1 15.92 12.96 4.07
CA LEU A 1 15.73 11.58 4.60
C LEU A 1 17.06 10.85 4.76
N ASP A 2 17.94 10.86 3.75
CA ASP A 2 19.22 10.12 3.81
C ASP A 2 20.13 10.55 4.95
N LEU A 3 20.11 11.83 5.34
CA LEU A 3 20.87 12.30 6.51
C LEU A 3 20.40 11.66 7.82
N ALA A 4 19.09 11.38 7.94
CA ALA A 4 18.49 10.81 9.15
C ALA A 4 18.50 9.26 9.15
N LEU A 5 18.26 8.65 7.99
CA LEU A 5 18.07 7.19 7.87
C LEU A 5 19.20 6.48 7.11
N GLY A 6 20.11 7.21 6.48
CA GLY A 6 21.03 6.65 5.49
C GLY A 6 20.32 6.25 4.19
N ARG A 7 21.11 5.77 3.23
CA ARG A 7 20.61 5.15 2.00
C ARG A 7 20.02 3.78 2.29
N LEU A 8 18.72 3.60 2.04
CA LEU A 8 17.98 2.36 2.32
C LEU A 8 17.91 1.42 1.10
N GLU A 9 18.41 1.85 -0.05
CA GLU A 9 18.44 1.08 -1.29
C GLU A 9 19.23 -0.22 -1.12
N LYS A 10 20.28 -0.21 -0.28
CA LYS A 10 21.04 -1.41 0.09
C LYS A 10 20.22 -2.48 0.83
N TYR A 11 19.06 -2.09 1.37
CA TYR A 11 18.09 -3.00 1.98
C TYR A 11 16.88 -3.24 1.06
N GLY A 12 16.91 -2.83 -0.20
CA GLY A 12 15.80 -3.04 -1.15
C GLY A 12 14.69 -1.98 -1.11
N ILE A 13 14.78 -0.94 -0.26
CA ILE A 13 13.82 0.17 -0.27
C ILE A 13 14.24 1.18 -1.33
N VAL A 14 13.50 1.24 -2.43
CA VAL A 14 13.75 2.16 -3.53
C VAL A 14 13.04 3.48 -3.28
N ARG A 15 13.77 4.59 -3.42
CA ARG A 15 13.17 5.92 -3.35
C ARG A 15 12.21 6.16 -4.52
N PRO A 16 10.97 6.62 -4.27
CA PRO A 16 10.06 7.02 -5.33
C PRO A 16 10.64 8.12 -6.21
N LYS A 17 10.40 8.06 -7.53
CA LYS A 17 10.85 9.09 -8.49
C LYS A 17 10.06 10.40 -8.39
N THR A 18 8.86 10.35 -7.83
CA THR A 18 7.98 11.52 -7.66
C THR A 18 7.83 11.86 -6.18
N GLY A 19 7.57 13.15 -5.90
CA GLY A 19 7.37 13.65 -4.54
C GLY A 19 6.09 13.12 -3.88
N ILE A 20 6.00 13.27 -2.56
CA ILE A 20 4.93 12.72 -1.73
C ILE A 20 3.54 13.20 -2.18
N LEU A 21 3.38 14.49 -2.52
CA LEU A 21 2.08 15.03 -2.97
C LEU A 21 1.59 14.32 -4.25
N ALA A 22 2.46 14.15 -5.24
CA ALA A 22 2.13 13.44 -6.48
C ALA A 22 1.84 11.94 -6.24
N GLN A 23 2.44 11.34 -5.21
CA GLN A 23 2.14 9.97 -4.79
C GLN A 23 0.74 9.88 -4.17
N ILE A 24 0.38 10.83 -3.29
CA ILE A 24 -0.95 10.94 -2.67
C ILE A 24 -2.02 11.14 -3.74
N ASP A 25 -1.80 12.03 -4.71
CA ASP A 25 -2.74 12.25 -5.83
C ASP A 25 -2.97 10.99 -6.67
N ALA A 26 -1.95 10.12 -6.76
CA ALA A 26 -1.99 8.81 -7.39
C ALA A 26 -2.52 7.69 -6.47
N GLY A 27 -3.03 8.02 -5.28
CA GLY A 27 -3.60 7.07 -4.32
C GLY A 27 -2.56 6.26 -3.53
N ARG A 28 -1.29 6.67 -3.53
CA ARG A 28 -0.22 6.01 -2.77
C ARG A 28 0.15 6.85 -1.56
N ILE A 29 -0.40 6.47 -0.41
CA ILE A 29 -0.15 7.11 0.88
C ILE A 29 1.16 6.58 1.46
N PRO A 30 2.05 7.47 1.97
CA PRO A 30 3.30 7.04 2.59
C PRO A 30 3.04 6.23 3.87
N VAL A 31 3.88 5.23 4.11
CA VAL A 31 3.88 4.48 5.38
C VAL A 31 4.52 5.34 6.46
N ILE A 32 3.86 5.42 7.62
CA ILE A 32 4.37 6.07 8.82
C ILE A 32 4.45 5.00 9.90
N ASP A 33 5.67 4.73 10.36
CA ASP A 33 5.91 3.72 11.39
C ASP A 33 7.13 4.08 12.23
N VAL A 34 7.08 3.69 13.51
CA VAL A 34 8.19 3.81 14.44
C VAL A 34 8.82 2.43 14.63
N GLY A 35 10.04 2.25 14.11
CA GLY A 35 10.86 1.07 14.35
C GLY A 35 11.07 0.15 13.15
N THR A 36 10.24 0.21 12.12
CA THR A 36 10.40 -0.61 10.90
C THR A 36 11.79 -0.46 10.28
N VAL A 37 12.27 0.76 10.10
CA VAL A 37 13.62 0.99 9.52
C VAL A 37 14.72 0.38 10.39
N ALA A 38 14.58 0.46 11.71
CA ALA A 38 15.55 -0.14 12.63
C ALA A 38 15.50 -1.69 12.57
N ALA A 39 14.31 -2.27 12.47
CA ALA A 39 14.13 -3.71 12.32
C ALA A 39 14.68 -4.25 10.98
N ILE A 40 14.50 -3.50 9.88
CA ILE A 40 15.10 -3.81 8.57
C ILE A 40 16.62 -3.77 8.67
N LYS A 41 17.18 -2.69 9.23
CA LYS A 41 18.63 -2.55 9.41
C LYS A 41 19.23 -3.67 10.29
N ALA A 42 18.48 -4.15 11.27
CA ALA A 42 18.86 -5.27 12.13
C ALA A 42 18.63 -6.66 11.51
N GLY A 43 18.12 -6.74 10.27
CA GLY A 43 17.83 -8.00 9.59
C GLY A 43 16.60 -8.77 10.12
N ARG A 44 15.82 -8.17 11.02
CA ARG A 44 14.59 -8.77 11.56
C ARG A 44 13.42 -8.70 10.57
N ILE A 45 13.46 -7.74 9.64
CA ILE A 45 12.53 -7.63 8.52
C ILE A 45 13.33 -7.72 7.22
N GLY A 46 13.08 -8.77 6.44
CA GLY A 46 13.63 -8.92 5.10
C GLY A 46 12.77 -8.18 4.07
N ILE A 47 13.42 -7.52 3.11
CA ILE A 47 12.76 -6.93 1.94
C ILE A 47 13.02 -7.81 0.72
N VAL A 48 11.95 -8.14 0.02
CA VAL A 48 11.95 -9.00 -1.18
C VAL A 48 11.08 -8.34 -2.26
N PRO A 49 11.35 -8.60 -3.55
CA PRO A 49 10.51 -8.07 -4.63
C PRO A 49 9.17 -8.80 -4.68
N ASP A 50 8.36 -8.50 -5.70
CA ASP A 50 7.04 -9.09 -5.87
C ASP A 50 7.06 -10.62 -5.93
N ILE A 51 5.98 -11.23 -5.44
CA ILE A 51 5.75 -12.67 -5.51
C ILE A 51 5.29 -13.03 -6.93
N VAL A 52 5.92 -14.05 -7.51
CA VAL A 52 5.52 -14.65 -8.80
C VAL A 52 4.49 -15.76 -8.58
N ARG A 53 4.74 -16.63 -7.59
CA ARG A 53 3.82 -17.70 -7.20
C ARG A 53 4.13 -18.20 -5.78
N PHE A 54 3.14 -18.79 -5.14
CA PHE A 54 3.37 -19.61 -3.95
C PHE A 54 3.96 -20.97 -4.34
N THR A 55 4.68 -21.56 -3.40
CA THR A 55 5.18 -22.95 -3.44
C THR A 55 4.45 -23.75 -2.36
N GLU A 56 4.77 -25.03 -2.21
CA GLU A 56 4.16 -25.87 -1.18
C GLU A 56 4.39 -25.34 0.25
N ASP A 57 5.55 -24.74 0.50
CA ASP A 57 5.99 -24.29 1.83
C ASP A 57 6.51 -22.83 1.84
N GLY A 58 6.17 -22.03 0.82
CA GLY A 58 6.76 -20.70 0.65
C GLY A 58 6.31 -19.93 -0.60
N ALA A 59 7.24 -19.15 -1.16
CA ALA A 59 6.99 -18.34 -2.35
C ALA A 59 8.24 -18.16 -3.22
N LYS A 60 8.01 -18.08 -4.53
CA LYS A 60 9.00 -17.66 -5.52
C LYS A 60 8.81 -16.19 -5.87
N PHE A 61 9.90 -15.44 -5.89
CA PHE A 61 9.94 -14.00 -6.09
C PHE A 61 10.42 -13.61 -7.49
N ALA A 62 10.18 -12.36 -7.89
CA ALA A 62 10.50 -11.83 -9.21
C ALA A 62 12.00 -11.82 -9.53
N ASP A 63 12.87 -11.84 -8.52
CA ASP A 63 14.31 -11.98 -8.68
C ASP A 63 14.79 -13.44 -8.78
N GLY A 64 13.86 -14.39 -8.82
CA GLY A 64 14.13 -15.82 -8.95
C GLY A 64 14.38 -16.54 -7.63
N ARG A 65 14.52 -15.83 -6.50
CA ARG A 65 14.65 -16.46 -5.18
C ARG A 65 13.38 -17.23 -4.81
N GLU A 66 13.55 -18.31 -4.06
CA GLU A 66 12.48 -19.07 -3.44
C GLU A 66 12.76 -19.17 -1.95
N LEU A 67 11.80 -18.75 -1.11
CA LEU A 67 11.95 -18.71 0.35
C LEU A 67 10.76 -19.41 1.00
N LYS A 68 11.02 -20.09 2.12
CA LYS A 68 10.01 -20.78 2.93
C LYS A 68 9.38 -19.85 3.96
N PHE A 69 8.08 -20.02 4.22
CA PHE A 69 7.34 -19.26 5.22
C PHE A 69 6.29 -20.13 5.91
N ASP A 70 6.18 -20.01 7.23
CA ASP A 70 5.16 -20.71 8.01
C ASP A 70 3.76 -20.09 7.89
N ALA A 71 3.70 -18.80 7.54
CA ALA A 71 2.46 -18.04 7.41
C ALA A 71 2.56 -16.95 6.34
N VAL A 72 1.42 -16.64 5.72
CA VAL A 72 1.27 -15.55 4.74
C VAL A 72 0.15 -14.63 5.20
N ILE A 73 0.44 -13.32 5.28
CA ILE A 73 -0.53 -12.28 5.65
C ILE A 73 -0.73 -11.35 4.46
N PHE A 74 -1.95 -11.29 3.93
CA PHE A 74 -2.31 -10.38 2.85
C PHE A 74 -2.67 -9.00 3.40
N ALA A 75 -1.65 -8.16 3.61
CA ALA A 75 -1.80 -6.76 4.01
C ALA A 75 -2.03 -5.83 2.80
N THR A 76 -2.88 -6.22 1.85
CA THR A 76 -3.06 -5.55 0.54
C THR A 76 -4.16 -4.47 0.52
N GLY A 77 -4.61 -4.04 1.70
CA GLY A 77 -5.63 -3.00 1.85
C GLY A 77 -7.06 -3.49 1.61
N TYR A 78 -7.99 -2.53 1.50
CA TYR A 78 -9.43 -2.79 1.32
C TYR A 78 -9.96 -2.07 0.08
N ARG A 79 -11.08 -2.57 -0.46
CA ARG A 79 -11.90 -1.86 -1.46
C ARG A 79 -13.24 -1.48 -0.82
N PRO A 80 -13.78 -0.27 -1.09
CA PRO A 80 -15.10 0.09 -0.60
C PRO A 80 -16.19 -0.81 -1.20
N GLY A 81 -17.10 -1.29 -0.36
CA GLY A 81 -18.20 -2.20 -0.74
C GLY A 81 -19.49 -1.48 -1.11
N TYR A 82 -19.45 -0.49 -2.00
CA TYR A 82 -20.62 0.34 -2.32
C TYR A 82 -21.74 -0.38 -3.09
N ASP A 83 -21.38 -1.40 -3.88
CA ASP A 83 -22.29 -2.09 -4.81
C ASP A 83 -23.57 -2.62 -4.14
N GLY A 84 -23.52 -2.94 -2.84
CA GLY A 84 -24.65 -3.52 -2.11
C GLY A 84 -25.74 -2.54 -1.68
N PHE A 85 -25.50 -1.23 -1.74
CA PHE A 85 -26.47 -0.24 -1.24
C PHE A 85 -26.43 1.14 -1.91
N LEU A 86 -25.37 1.45 -2.66
CA LEU A 86 -25.18 2.76 -3.28
C LEU A 86 -25.12 2.63 -4.81
N PRO A 87 -26.08 3.23 -5.55
CA PRO A 87 -26.03 3.32 -7.00
C PRO A 87 -24.70 3.91 -7.49
N ALA A 88 -24.23 3.46 -8.65
CA ALA A 88 -22.90 3.79 -9.15
C ALA A 88 -22.71 5.31 -9.34
N GLU A 89 -23.75 5.99 -9.79
CA GLU A 89 -23.80 7.43 -10.00
C GLU A 89 -23.74 8.26 -8.71
N LEU A 90 -23.96 7.64 -7.55
CA LEU A 90 -23.86 8.29 -6.24
C LEU A 90 -22.54 7.98 -5.51
N ARG A 91 -21.68 7.14 -6.09
CA ARG A 91 -20.40 6.80 -5.48
C ARG A 91 -19.51 8.02 -5.35
N PRO A 92 -18.77 8.14 -4.23
CA PRO A 92 -17.97 9.31 -4.00
C PRO A 92 -16.82 9.45 -4.99
N ALA A 93 -16.53 10.69 -5.36
CA ALA A 93 -15.28 11.07 -6.03
C ALA A 93 -14.13 11.21 -5.01
N LYS A 94 -12.92 11.55 -5.49
CA LYS A 94 -11.74 11.77 -4.63
C LYS A 94 -11.98 12.76 -3.48
N SER A 95 -12.88 13.73 -3.66
CA SER A 95 -13.22 14.78 -2.70
C SER A 95 -14.21 14.38 -1.62
N GLY A 96 -14.71 13.15 -1.63
CA GLY A 96 -15.71 12.73 -0.64
C GLY A 96 -17.16 12.73 -1.15
N VAL A 97 -17.44 13.37 -2.28
CA VAL A 97 -18.79 13.54 -2.82
C VAL A 97 -18.71 13.86 -4.31
N ASN A 98 -19.70 13.46 -5.08
CA ASN A 98 -19.84 13.86 -6.48
C ASN A 98 -21.04 14.82 -6.64
N GLN A 99 -21.13 15.54 -7.77
CA GLN A 99 -22.19 16.54 -7.99
C GLN A 99 -23.59 15.94 -7.86
N ARG A 100 -23.81 14.76 -8.44
CA ARG A 100 -25.12 14.10 -8.42
C ARG A 100 -25.56 13.74 -7.00
N ALA A 101 -24.63 13.25 -6.18
CA ALA A 101 -24.88 12.97 -4.77
C ALA A 101 -25.21 14.26 -4.00
N ALA A 102 -24.46 15.34 -4.24
CA ALA A 102 -24.70 16.65 -3.61
C ALA A 102 -26.08 17.24 -3.98
N ASP A 103 -26.48 17.17 -5.25
CA ASP A 103 -27.79 17.65 -5.72
C ASP A 103 -28.96 16.91 -5.05
N LEU A 104 -28.72 15.66 -4.64
CA LEU A 104 -29.69 14.81 -3.95
C LEU A 104 -29.56 14.86 -2.42
N GLY A 105 -28.65 15.67 -1.88
CA GLY A 105 -28.38 15.76 -0.44
C GLY A 105 -27.74 14.52 0.17
N VAL A 106 -27.07 13.69 -0.63
CA VAL A 106 -26.38 12.46 -0.18
C VAL A 106 -24.91 12.77 0.06
N TYR A 107 -24.46 12.51 1.29
CA TYR A 107 -23.08 12.69 1.71
C TYR A 107 -22.58 11.43 2.41
N LEU A 108 -21.42 10.94 1.97
CA LEU A 108 -20.71 9.89 2.68
C LEU A 108 -19.69 10.56 3.62
N ILE A 109 -19.58 10.11 4.86
CA ILE A 109 -18.69 10.70 5.86
C ILE A 109 -17.78 9.60 6.42
N GLY A 110 -16.47 9.87 6.46
CA GLY A 110 -15.47 8.98 7.08
C GLY A 110 -15.04 7.78 6.23
N PHE A 111 -14.94 7.95 4.92
CA PHE A 111 -14.57 6.89 3.98
C PHE A 111 -13.31 7.23 3.17
#